data_AF-A0A3D4ETP2-F1
#
_entry.id   AF-A0A3D4ETP2-F1
#
_cell.length_a   1.000
_cell.length_b   1.000
_cell.length_c   1.000
_cell.angle_alpha   90.00
_cell.angle_beta   90.00
_cell.angle_gamma   90.00
#
_symmetry.space_group_name_H-M   'P 1'
#
loop_
_entity.id
_entity.type
_entity.pdbx_description
1 polymer ?
#
loop_
_entity_poly.entity_id
_entity_poly.type
_entity_poly.pdbx_seq_one_letter_code
_entity_poly.pdbx_strand_id
1 'polypeptide(L)'
;MSKKIFAIEGEWDNKLYKNLTVKSSLSLIKEVSNIDFIFRKTNTVDSLLSYLKTTSKSTYKNYGIILIAFHGSRYDIELSKKIF
;
A
#
# COMPACT_ATOMS: atom_id res chain seq x y z
N MET A 1 -9.03 -20.30 -0.95
CA MET A 1 -8.70 -19.07 -1.72
C MET A 1 -7.94 -18.11 -0.80
N SER A 2 -6.83 -17.56 -1.24
CA SER A 2 -5.99 -16.62 -0.47
C SER A 2 -6.69 -15.27 -0.39
N LYS A 3 -7.14 -14.85 0.80
CA LYS A 3 -8.00 -13.65 0.97
C LYS A 3 -7.32 -12.47 1.65
N LYS A 4 -6.07 -12.59 2.12
CA LYS A 4 -5.40 -11.50 2.85
C LYS A 4 -4.89 -10.42 1.89
N ILE A 5 -4.78 -9.19 2.38
CA ILE A 5 -4.40 -8.02 1.59
C ILE A 5 -3.00 -7.56 1.99
N PHE A 6 -2.09 -7.41 1.03
CA PHE A 6 -0.82 -6.71 1.23
C PHE A 6 -0.96 -5.31 0.62
N ALA A 7 -1.16 -4.31 1.46
CA ALA A 7 -1.35 -2.93 1.04
C ALA A 7 -0.05 -2.13 1.14
N ILE A 8 0.27 -1.43 0.05
CA ILE A 8 1.38 -0.49 -0.05
C ILE A 8 0.78 0.86 -0.40
N GLU A 9 1.05 1.85 0.44
CA GLU A 9 0.53 3.20 0.32
C GLU A 9 1.68 4.20 0.07
N GLY A 10 1.50 5.08 -0.91
CA GLY A 10 2.36 6.23 -1.16
C GLY A 10 2.21 7.32 -0.11
N GLU A 11 3.10 8.31 -0.10
CA GLU A 11 2.83 9.56 0.62
C GLU A 11 1.90 10.44 -0.22
N TRP A 12 0.74 10.79 0.34
CA TRP A 12 -0.34 11.49 -0.38
C TRP A 12 -0.11 13.01 -0.44
N ASP A 13 0.64 13.59 0.50
CA ASP A 13 0.84 15.05 0.53
C ASP A 13 1.97 15.52 1.45
N ASN A 14 2.57 16.68 1.10
CA ASN A 14 3.53 17.43 1.92
C ASN A 14 2.83 18.35 2.95
N LYS A 15 1.51 18.30 3.07
CA LYS A 15 0.73 19.20 3.93
C LYS A 15 0.15 18.43 5.12
N LEU A 16 0.48 18.94 6.32
CA LEU A 16 0.10 18.45 7.66
C LEU A 16 -1.41 18.27 7.93
N TYR A 17 -2.29 18.58 6.97
CA TYR A 17 -3.73 18.58 7.14
C TYR A 17 -4.40 17.65 6.13
N LYS A 18 -4.23 16.34 6.32
CA LYS A 18 -5.32 15.34 6.26
C LYS A 18 -4.76 13.93 6.33
N ASN A 19 -5.22 13.18 7.34
CA ASN A 19 -4.95 11.76 7.58
C ASN A 19 -5.70 10.84 6.57
N LEU A 20 -5.75 11.21 5.29
CA LEU A 20 -6.36 10.35 4.28
C LEU A 20 -5.40 9.20 3.98
N THR A 21 -5.82 8.01 4.38
CA THR A 21 -5.07 6.77 4.23
C THR A 21 -6.05 5.64 3.95
N VAL A 22 -5.66 4.70 3.10
CA VAL A 22 -6.42 3.48 2.87
C VAL A 22 -6.46 2.58 4.10
N LYS A 23 -5.62 2.86 5.11
CA LYS A 23 -5.61 2.09 6.37
C LYS A 23 -6.98 2.05 7.04
N SER A 24 -7.74 3.15 7.03
CA SER A 24 -9.08 3.18 7.61
C SER A 24 -10.04 2.22 6.88
N SER A 25 -9.97 2.19 5.55
CA SER A 25 -10.74 1.26 4.72
C SER A 25 -10.31 -0.19 4.97
N LEU A 26 -9.01 -0.47 5.12
CA LEU A 26 -8.49 -1.79 5.45
C LEU A 26 -8.95 -2.27 6.83
N SER A 27 -8.97 -1.38 7.83
CA SER A 27 -9.50 -1.67 9.16
C SER A 27 -10.99 -2.05 9.10
N LEU A 28 -11.79 -1.30 8.36
CA LEU A 28 -13.20 -1.62 8.15
C LEU A 28 -13.37 -2.98 7.47
N ILE A 29 -12.61 -3.25 6.40
CA ILE A 29 -12.63 -4.56 5.72
C ILE A 29 -12.30 -5.68 6.70
N LYS A 30 -11.28 -5.51 7.53
CA LYS A 30 -10.91 -6.48 8.56
C LYS A 30 -12.05 -6.72 9.54
N GLU A 31 -12.70 -5.67 10.02
CA GLU A 31 -13.81 -5.74 10.96
C GLU A 31 -15.03 -6.48 10.38
N VAL A 32 -15.46 -6.11 9.18
CA VAL A 32 -16.71 -6.63 8.60
C VAL A 32 -16.56 -7.99 7.92
N SER A 33 -15.36 -8.34 7.47
CA SER A 33 -15.13 -9.55 6.66
C SER A 33 -14.06 -10.51 7.22
N ASN A 34 -13.46 -10.17 8.36
CA ASN A 34 -12.35 -10.90 8.98
C ASN A 34 -11.13 -11.12 8.06
N ILE A 35 -10.98 -10.30 7.01
CA ILE A 35 -9.83 -10.35 6.10
C ILE A 35 -8.63 -9.64 6.73
N ASP A 36 -7.56 -10.39 7.01
CA ASP A 36 -6.30 -9.82 7.47
C ASP A 36 -5.62 -8.97 6.39
N PHE A 37 -4.87 -7.97 6.84
CA PHE A 37 -4.03 -7.17 5.96
C PHE A 37 -2.67 -6.85 6.57
N ILE A 38 -1.68 -6.66 5.71
CA ILE A 38 -0.44 -5.94 6.00
C ILE A 38 -0.56 -4.56 5.37
N PHE A 39 -0.11 -3.54 6.10
CA PHE A 39 -0.05 -2.18 5.60
C PHE A 39 1.39 -1.66 5.67
N ARG A 40 1.87 -1.09 4.57
CA ARG A 40 3.19 -0.46 4.45
C ARG A 40 3.04 0.90 3.78
N LYS A 41 3.79 1.88 4.26
CA LYS A 41 3.95 3.19 3.62
C LYS A 41 5.30 3.27 2.94
N THR A 42 5.38 3.95 1.81
CA THR A 42 6.64 4.24 1.14
C THR A 42 6.56 5.48 0.27
N ASN A 43 7.68 6.18 0.17
CA ASN A 43 7.86 7.31 -0.74
C ASN A 43 9.05 7.11 -1.68
N THR A 44 9.72 5.96 -1.67
CA THR A 44 10.85 5.66 -2.56
C THR A 44 10.58 4.46 -3.46
N VAL A 45 11.14 4.51 -4.67
CA VAL A 45 11.09 3.40 -5.63
C VAL A 45 11.71 2.14 -5.04
N ASP A 46 12.86 2.25 -4.38
CA ASP A 46 13.55 1.10 -3.78
C ASP A 46 12.71 0.37 -2.73
N SER A 47 12.04 1.14 -1.87
CA SER A 47 11.17 0.58 -0.84
C SER A 47 9.90 -0.04 -1.43
N LEU A 48 9.30 0.59 -2.45
CA LEU A 48 8.18 0.00 -3.19
C LEU A 48 8.59 -1.34 -3.83
N LEU A 49 9.70 -1.37 -4.55
CA LEU A 49 10.21 -2.59 -5.19
C LEU A 49 10.56 -3.67 -4.16
N SER A 50 11.14 -3.28 -3.02
CA SER A 50 11.45 -4.19 -1.91
C SER A 50 10.18 -4.84 -1.33
N TYR A 51 9.10 -4.06 -1.17
CA TYR A 51 7.81 -4.61 -0.72
C TYR A 51 7.17 -5.52 -1.76
N LEU A 52 7.18 -5.15 -3.04
CA LEU A 52 6.69 -6.02 -4.11
C LEU A 52 7.47 -7.34 -4.16
N LYS A 53 8.81 -7.30 -4.06
CA LYS A 53 9.65 -8.50 -3.95
C LYS A 53 9.37 -9.31 -2.68
N THR A 54 8.94 -8.67 -1.60
CA THR A 54 8.52 -9.36 -0.38
C THR A 54 7.22 -10.13 -0.60
N THR A 55 6.27 -9.57 -1.35
CA THR A 55 4.99 -10.25 -1.65
C THR A 55 5.16 -11.55 -2.45
N SER A 56 6.24 -11.69 -3.23
CA SER A 56 6.51 -12.91 -4.00
C SER A 56 7.11 -14.05 -3.16
N LYS A 57 7.50 -13.81 -1.90
CA LYS A 57 8.05 -14.85 -1.01
C LYS A 57 6.95 -15.81 -0.56
N SER A 58 7.29 -17.10 -0.39
CA SER A 58 6.36 -18.16 0.03
C SER A 58 5.62 -17.87 1.34
N THR A 59 6.28 -17.18 2.28
CA THR A 59 5.68 -16.71 3.54
C THR A 59 4.44 -15.82 3.34
N TYR A 60 4.37 -15.12 2.20
CA TYR A 60 3.29 -14.20 1.86
C TYR A 60 2.26 -14.78 0.88
N LYS A 61 2.33 -16.08 0.55
CA LYS A 61 1.38 -16.74 -0.38
C LYS A 61 -0.11 -16.57 0.00
N ASN A 62 -0.39 -16.36 1.27
CA ASN A 62 -1.74 -16.15 1.82
C ASN A 62 -2.25 -14.70 1.67
N TYR A 63 -1.42 -13.80 1.13
CA TYR A 63 -1.76 -12.44 0.72
C TYR A 63 -2.01 -12.37 -0.79
N GLY A 64 -3.14 -12.92 -1.23
CA GLY A 64 -3.50 -13.03 -2.65
C GLY A 64 -3.89 -11.72 -3.31
N ILE A 65 -4.06 -10.63 -2.53
CA ILE A 65 -4.42 -9.31 -3.02
C ILE A 65 -3.27 -8.36 -2.70
N ILE A 66 -2.69 -7.73 -3.72
CA ILE A 66 -1.73 -6.64 -3.56
C ILE A 66 -2.46 -5.34 -3.87
N LEU A 67 -2.63 -4.49 -2.86
CA LEU A 67 -3.26 -3.18 -2.99
C LEU A 67 -2.17 -2.11 -3.11
N ILE A 68 -2.18 -1.37 -4.21
CA ILE A 68 -1.24 -0.27 -4.50
C ILE A 68 -2.04 1.04 -4.42
N ALA A 69 -1.82 1.82 -3.37
CA ALA A 69 -2.56 3.05 -3.08
C ALA A 69 -1.65 4.28 -3.19
N PHE A 70 -1.57 4.85 -4.40
CA PHE A 70 -0.67 5.97 -4.72
C PHE A 70 -1.38 7.02 -5.58
N HIS A 71 -0.85 8.24 -5.57
CA HIS A 71 -1.09 9.17 -6.67
C HIS A 71 -0.42 8.63 -7.94
N GLY A 72 -0.99 8.99 -9.07
CA GLY A 72 -0.49 8.60 -10.36
C GLY A 72 -0.92 9.58 -11.43
N SER A 73 -0.14 9.61 -12.49
CA SER A 73 -0.49 10.31 -13.71
C SER A 73 -0.75 9.26 -14.81
N ARG A 74 -0.93 9.71 -16.05
CA ARG A 74 -1.08 8.76 -17.15
C ARG A 74 0.23 7.99 -17.31
N TYR A 75 0.19 6.68 -17.10
CA TYR A 75 1.31 5.71 -17.17
C TYR A 75 2.28 5.67 -15.98
N ASP A 76 2.13 6.54 -14.98
CA ASP A 76 3.08 6.63 -13.87
C ASP A 76 2.43 6.52 -12.49
N ILE A 77 3.17 5.92 -11.55
CA ILE A 77 2.93 6.02 -10.11
C ILE A 77 3.84 7.11 -9.55
N GLU A 78 3.26 8.06 -8.81
CA GLU A 78 3.99 9.15 -8.18
C GLU A 78 4.53 8.73 -6.81
N LEU A 79 5.85 8.86 -6.61
CA LEU A 79 6.57 8.48 -5.40
C LEU A 79 7.36 9.68 -4.88
N SER A 80 6.72 10.52 -4.06
CA SER A 80 7.22 11.82 -3.57
C SER A 80 7.68 12.80 -4.65
N LYS A 81 7.33 14.08 -4.50
CA LYS A 81 7.94 15.14 -5.31
C LYS A 81 9.37 15.35 -4.83
N LYS A 82 10.35 15.30 -5.74
CA LYS A 82 11.64 15.95 -5.51
C LYS A 82 11.36 17.38 -5.06
N ILE A 83 11.70 17.69 -3.82
CA ILE A 83 11.78 19.06 -3.32
C ILE A 83 13.04 19.62 -3.99
N PHE A 84 12.85 20.39 -5.06
CA PHE A 84 13.88 21.26 -5.61
C PHE A 84 13.83 22.61 -4.89
#